data_AF-A0A4R9VCZ1-F1
#
_entry.id   AF-A0A4R9VCZ1-F1
#
_cell.length_a   1.000
_cell.length_b   1.000
_cell.length_c   1.000
_cell.angle_alpha   90.00
_cell.angle_beta   90.00
_cell.angle_gamma   90.00
#
_symmetry.space_group_name_H-M   'P 1'
#
loop_
_entity.id
_entity.type
_entity.pdbx_description
1 polymer ?
#
loop_
_entity_poly.entity_id
_entity_poly.type
_entity_poly.pdbx_seq_one_letter_code
_entity_poly.pdbx_strand_id
1 'polypeptide(L)'
;LDSAEHHLKHINFDLHKGEIFGFSGLMGAGRSEIMRVLFDLDKGNKSVKLNNQQLQIQNPNQSISQGLAFITENRKEEGLVLQDSILENITLPALKSFSSR
;
A
#
# COMPACT_ATOMS: atom_id res chain seq x y z
N LEU A 1 23.98 16.84 -2.92
CA LEU A 1 23.20 16.38 -4.09
C LEU A 1 21.83 16.05 -3.55
N ASP A 2 20.97 17.07 -3.61
CA ASP A 2 19.71 17.14 -2.87
C ASP A 2 18.80 15.97 -3.21
N SER A 3 18.45 15.20 -2.19
CA SER A 3 17.28 14.33 -2.19
C SER A 3 16.06 15.20 -2.45
N ALA A 4 15.56 15.20 -3.67
CA ALA A 4 14.33 15.89 -4.02
C ALA A 4 13.25 15.47 -3.02
N GLU A 5 12.83 16.37 -2.14
CA GLU A 5 11.65 16.13 -1.33
C GLU A 5 10.47 15.96 -2.29
N HIS A 6 9.93 14.75 -2.39
CA HIS A 6 8.79 14.47 -3.26
C HIS A 6 7.55 15.08 -2.60
N HIS A 7 7.25 16.33 -2.96
CA HIS A 7 6.15 17.11 -2.40
C HIS A 7 4.83 16.65 -3.00
N LEU A 8 4.17 15.68 -2.35
CA LEU A 8 2.75 15.41 -2.60
C LEU A 8 1.92 16.58 -2.10
N LYS A 9 1.13 17.21 -2.98
CA LYS A 9 0.33 18.40 -2.65
C LYS A 9 -1.07 18.29 -3.21
N HIS A 10 -2.08 18.49 -2.35
CA HIS A 10 -3.50 18.63 -2.71
C HIS A 10 -4.04 17.55 -3.65
N ILE A 11 -3.75 16.29 -3.36
CA ILE A 11 -4.22 15.15 -4.14
C ILE A 11 -5.55 14.67 -3.57
N ASN A 12 -6.60 14.67 -4.39
CA ASN A 12 -7.93 14.21 -4.00
C ASN A 12 -8.52 13.40 -5.16
N PHE A 13 -9.15 12.27 -4.84
CA PHE A 13 -9.86 11.42 -5.78
C PHE A 13 -10.89 10.59 -5.00
N ASP A 14 -11.96 10.24 -5.68
CA ASP A 14 -13.01 9.36 -5.18
C ASP A 14 -13.18 8.23 -6.19
N LEU A 15 -13.29 6.99 -5.72
CA LEU A 15 -13.47 5.81 -6.56
C LEU A 15 -14.76 5.11 -6.17
N HIS A 16 -15.43 4.51 -7.16
CA HIS A 16 -16.60 3.68 -6.94
C HIS A 16 -16.25 2.19 -6.85
N LYS A 17 -17.12 1.41 -6.22
CA LYS A 17 -16.94 -0.05 -6.11
C LYS A 17 -16.85 -0.68 -7.52
N GLY A 18 -15.76 -1.39 -7.77
CA GLY A 18 -15.50 -2.09 -9.04
C GLY A 18 -14.75 -1.26 -10.09
N GLU A 19 -14.44 0.00 -9.80
CA GLU A 19 -13.65 0.85 -10.69
C GLU A 19 -12.16 0.47 -10.68
N ILE A 20 -11.54 0.50 -11.86
CA ILE A 20 -10.08 0.39 -12.00
C ILE A 20 -9.55 1.79 -12.30
N PHE A 21 -8.84 2.38 -11.34
CA PHE A 21 -8.25 3.71 -11.45
C PHE A 21 -6.73 3.61 -11.58
N GLY A 22 -6.14 4.38 -12.49
CA GLY A 22 -4.72 4.35 -12.78
C GLY A 22 -4.05 5.72 -12.62
N PHE A 23 -2.82 5.71 -12.12
CA PHE A 23 -1.96 6.90 -12.05
C PHE A 23 -0.87 6.83 -13.11
N SER A 24 -0.75 7.88 -13.92
CA SER A 24 0.29 8.02 -14.95
C SER A 24 1.13 9.28 -14.71
N GLY A 25 2.36 9.28 -15.21
CA GLY A 25 3.26 10.43 -15.08
C GLY A 25 4.71 10.03 -15.29
N LEU A 26 5.58 11.04 -15.44
CA LEU A 26 7.02 10.84 -15.57
C LEU A 26 7.63 10.25 -14.28
N MET A 27 8.89 9.84 -14.36
CA MET A 27 9.66 9.47 -13.16
C MET A 27 9.70 10.66 -12.20
N GLY A 28 9.48 10.40 -10.91
CA GLY A 28 9.39 11.44 -9.87
C GLY A 28 8.02 12.14 -9.77
N ALA A 29 7.01 11.73 -10.55
CA ALA A 29 5.67 12.31 -10.46
C ALA A 29 4.88 11.95 -9.19
N GLY A 30 5.46 11.16 -8.26
CA GLY A 30 4.81 10.82 -6.99
C GLY A 30 3.90 9.58 -7.03
N ARG A 31 3.90 8.78 -8.10
CA ARG A 31 2.96 7.66 -8.30
C ARG A 31 3.06 6.61 -7.19
N SER A 32 4.28 6.17 -6.89
CA SER A 32 4.53 5.11 -5.90
C SER A 32 4.44 5.68 -4.47
N GLU A 33 4.86 6.93 -4.30
CA GLU A 33 4.83 7.69 -3.05
C GLU A 33 3.39 7.90 -2.56
N ILE A 34 2.44 8.24 -3.46
CA ILE A 34 1.02 8.34 -3.12
C ILE A 34 0.52 7.02 -2.52
N MET A 35 0.85 5.89 -3.16
CA MET A 35 0.39 4.58 -2.70
C MET A 35 1.02 4.18 -1.36
N ARG A 36 2.31 4.46 -1.19
CA ARG A 36 3.05 4.20 0.06
C ARG A 36 2.53 5.05 1.21
N VAL A 37 2.27 6.34 0.99
CA VAL A 37 1.64 7.22 2.00
C VAL A 37 0.24 6.72 2.34
N LEU A 38 -0.60 6.40 1.35
CA LEU A 38 -1.96 5.90 1.56
C LEU A 38 -1.95 4.67 2.49
N PHE A 39 -1.03 3.74 2.26
CA PHE A 39 -0.90 2.50 3.03
C PHE A 39 -0.11 2.61 4.35
N ASP A 40 0.43 3.79 4.67
CA ASP A 40 1.28 4.07 5.86
C ASP A 40 2.66 3.41 5.85
N LEU A 41 3.23 3.19 4.67
CA LEU A 41 4.63 2.80 4.51
C LEU A 41 5.57 4.00 4.62
N ASP A 42 5.12 5.16 4.12
CA ASP A 42 5.81 6.44 4.26
C ASP A 42 4.92 7.43 5.02
N LYS A 43 5.52 8.36 5.76
CA LYS A 43 4.77 9.36 6.54
C LYS A 43 4.25 10.49 5.64
N GLY A 44 3.01 10.91 5.89
CA GLY A 44 2.36 12.00 5.18
C GLY A 44 0.96 12.29 5.72
N ASN A 45 0.45 13.49 5.44
CA ASN A 45 -0.92 13.85 5.79
C ASN A 45 -1.88 13.18 4.80
N LYS A 46 -2.83 12.41 5.32
CA LYS A 46 -3.86 11.73 4.52
C LYS A 46 -5.18 11.66 5.28
N SER A 47 -6.27 11.59 4.52
CA SER A 47 -7.59 11.23 5.01
C SER A 47 -8.18 10.23 4.03
N VAL A 48 -8.62 9.08 4.54
CA VAL A 48 -9.12 7.98 3.72
C VAL A 48 -10.48 7.55 4.24
N LYS A 49 -11.44 7.41 3.33
CA LYS A 49 -12.74 6.82 3.62
C LYS A 49 -12.94 5.59 2.75
N LEU A 50 -13.38 4.49 3.36
CA LEU A 50 -13.78 3.29 2.65
C LEU A 50 -15.23 2.97 3.02
N ASN A 51 -16.11 2.82 2.03
CA ASN A 51 -17.54 2.59 2.25
C ASN A 51 -18.17 3.62 3.22
N ASN A 52 -17.85 4.91 3.03
CA ASN A 52 -18.26 6.04 3.89
C ASN A 52 -17.74 6.01 5.34
N GLN A 53 -16.88 5.06 5.70
CA GLN A 53 -16.26 5.00 7.03
C GLN A 53 -14.85 5.60 6.98
N GLN A 54 -14.57 6.53 7.90
CA GLN A 54 -13.23 7.11 8.05
C GLN A 54 -12.26 6.06 8.57
N LEU A 55 -11.15 5.86 7.85
CA LEU A 55 -10.09 4.96 8.28
C LEU A 55 -9.13 5.66 9.23
N GLN A 56 -8.72 4.96 10.29
CA GLN A 56 -7.70 5.41 11.25
C GLN A 56 -6.45 4.57 11.04
N ILE A 57 -5.52 5.09 10.25
CA ILE A 57 -4.33 4.35 9.80
C ILE A 57 -3.08 5.06 10.33
N GLN A 58 -2.31 4.35 11.14
CA GLN A 58 -1.05 4.81 11.75
C GLN A 58 0.12 3.83 11.51
N ASN A 59 -0.17 2.69 10.87
CA ASN A 59 0.81 1.71 10.42
C ASN A 59 0.19 0.75 9.38
N PRO A 60 1.01 -0.02 8.64
CA PRO A 60 0.53 -0.94 7.60
C PRO A 60 -0.43 -2.04 8.10
N ASN A 61 -0.26 -2.54 9.33
CA ASN A 61 -1.15 -3.57 9.87
C ASN A 61 -2.58 -3.05 10.04
N GLN A 62 -2.75 -1.77 10.39
CA GLN A 62 -4.06 -1.11 10.45
C GLN A 62 -4.67 -0.89 9.08
N SER A 63 -3.86 -0.65 8.04
CA SER A 63 -4.34 -0.58 6.65
C SER A 63 -4.97 -1.93 6.24
N ILE A 64 -4.26 -3.04 6.54
CA ILE A 64 -4.72 -4.40 6.22
C ILE A 64 -6.02 -4.73 6.96
N SER A 65 -6.07 -4.50 8.28
CA SER A 65 -7.26 -4.82 9.07
C SER A 65 -8.50 -4.02 8.68
N GLN A 66 -8.31 -2.86 8.05
CA GLN A 66 -9.38 -1.99 7.54
C GLN A 66 -9.72 -2.23 6.06
N GLY A 67 -9.19 -3.29 5.45
CA GLY A 67 -9.58 -3.74 4.11
C GLY A 67 -8.78 -3.13 2.96
N LEU A 68 -7.62 -2.52 3.24
CA LEU A 68 -6.67 -2.14 2.20
C LEU A 68 -5.66 -3.27 1.96
N ALA A 69 -5.26 -3.45 0.71
CA ALA A 69 -4.15 -4.30 0.33
C ALA A 69 -3.13 -3.49 -0.47
N PHE A 70 -1.85 -3.82 -0.31
CA PHE A 70 -0.76 -3.15 -1.01
C PHE A 70 0.14 -4.18 -1.68
N ILE A 71 0.47 -3.90 -2.94
CA ILE A 71 1.41 -4.70 -3.72
C ILE A 71 2.57 -3.77 -4.06
N THR A 72 3.75 -4.08 -3.52
CA THR A 72 4.96 -3.29 -3.76
C THR A 72 5.40 -3.34 -5.23
N GLU A 73 5.99 -2.25 -5.69
CA GLU A 73 6.71 -2.16 -6.96
C GLU A 73 8.00 -3.00 -6.91
N ASN A 74 8.69 -3.03 -5.76
CA ASN A 74 9.91 -3.80 -5.58
C ASN A 74 9.62 -5.21 -5.03
N ARG A 75 9.01 -6.04 -5.88
CA ARG A 75 8.56 -7.39 -5.48
C ARG A 75 9.69 -8.31 -5.01
N LYS A 76 10.90 -8.14 -5.54
CA LYS A 76 12.04 -9.02 -5.22
C LYS A 76 12.55 -8.80 -3.81
N GLU A 77 12.64 -7.54 -3.39
CA GLU A 77 13.21 -7.19 -2.09
C GLU A 77 12.13 -7.09 -1.00
N GLU A 78 10.91 -6.65 -1.34
CA GLU A 78 9.88 -6.32 -0.36
C GLU A 78 8.65 -7.23 -0.43
N GLY A 79 8.46 -7.96 -1.53
CA GLY A 79 7.19 -8.65 -1.82
C GLY A 79 7.24 -10.18 -1.75
N LEU A 80 8.42 -10.80 -1.76
CA LEU A 80 8.61 -12.24 -1.91
C LEU A 80 9.76 -12.74 -1.07
N VAL A 81 9.63 -13.98 -0.56
CA VAL A 81 10.74 -14.76 -0.03
C VAL A 81 11.30 -15.58 -1.19
N LEU A 82 12.36 -15.09 -1.82
CA LEU A 82 12.89 -15.64 -3.08
C LEU A 82 13.50 -17.04 -2.94
N GLN A 83 13.86 -17.44 -1.71
CA GLN A 83 14.40 -18.77 -1.41
C GLN A 83 13.30 -19.83 -1.31
N ASP A 84 12.04 -19.42 -1.17
CA ASP A 84 10.90 -20.30 -0.95
C ASP A 84 10.12 -20.54 -2.26
N SER A 85 9.31 -21.59 -2.25
CA SER A 85 8.41 -21.90 -3.36
C SER A 85 7.25 -20.91 -3.50
N ILE A 86 6.58 -20.96 -4.65
CA ILE A 86 5.35 -20.20 -4.88
C ILE A 86 4.27 -20.57 -3.84
N LEU A 87 4.15 -21.86 -3.51
CA LEU A 87 3.16 -22.34 -2.55
C LEU A 87 3.39 -21.75 -1.16
N GLU A 88 4.64 -21.70 -0.72
CA GLU A 88 5.02 -21.12 0.56
C GLU A 88 4.73 -19.61 0.57
N ASN A 89 5.12 -18.87 -0.48
CA ASN A 89 4.85 -17.44 -0.60
C ASN A 89 3.35 -17.10 -0.57
N ILE A 90 2.50 -17.91 -1.20
CA ILE A 90 1.04 -17.67 -1.22
C ILE A 90 0.39 -18.00 0.13
N THR A 91 0.87 -19.02 0.82
CA THR A 91 0.27 -19.47 2.10
C THR A 91 0.76 -18.66 3.30
N LEU A 92 1.95 -18.06 3.23
CA LEU A 92 2.59 -17.33 4.32
C LEU A 92 1.71 -16.22 4.94
N PRO A 93 1.01 -15.34 4.19
CA PRO A 93 0.14 -14.33 4.78
C PRO A 93 -1.04 -14.91 5.56
N ALA A 94 -1.48 -16.12 5.19
CA ALA A 94 -2.60 -16.81 5.82
C ALA A 94 -2.17 -17.76 6.95
N LEU A 95 -0.87 -17.92 7.21
CA LEU A 95 -0.32 -18.95 8.10
C LEU A 95 -0.90 -18.89 9.52
N LYS A 96 -1.16 -17.68 10.05
CA LYS A 96 -1.82 -17.48 11.36
C LYS A 96 -3.22 -18.10 11.47
N SER A 97 -3.89 -18.34 10.34
CA SER A 97 -5.21 -18.98 10.31
C SER A 97 -5.11 -20.51 10.46
N PHE A 98 -3.92 -21.09 10.27
CA PHE A 98 -3.67 -22.53 10.29
C PHE A 98 -2.69 -22.97 11.39
N SER A 99 -1.96 -22.02 12.00
CA SER A 99 -1.05 -22.26 13.12
C SER A 99 -1.25 -21.22 14.22
N SER A 100 -1.41 -21.71 15.45
CA SER A 100 -1.58 -20.90 16.66
C SER A 100 -0.29 -20.74 17.48
N ARG A 101 0.85 -21.18 16.93
CA ARG A 101 2.18 -20.98 17.52
C ARG A 101 2.86 -19.78 16.89
#